data_AF-A0A2S0VLU7-F1
#
_entry.id   AF-A0A2S0VLU7-F1
#
_cell.length_a   1.000
_cell.length_b   1.000
_cell.length_c   1.000
_cell.angle_alpha   90.00
_cell.angle_beta   90.00
_cell.angle_gamma   90.00
#
_symmetry.space_group_name_H-M   'P 1'
#
loop_
_entity.id
_entity.type
_entity.pdbx_description
1 polymer ?
#
loop_
_entity_poly.entity_id
_entity_poly.type
_entity_poly.pdbx_seq_one_letter_code
_entity_poly.pdbx_strand_id
1 'polypeptide(L)'
;MTQQDSSTFAGRLKTLKGTKSNVAFASQVGISESLLRKYLAGSEPSLSKANQIAYKANCSLEWLATGQGYQYRKAEVVDVAALSAAHQLITESFATEQGEMSLDTLKKVVACYQFLRSYKKKDGYLDIDAAHQFILHMESECNS
;
A
#
# COMPACT_ATOMS: atom_id res chain seq x y z
N MET A 1 -7.68 -13.95 21.02
CA MET A 1 -7.71 -12.97 19.91
C MET A 1 -8.56 -11.78 20.34
N THR A 2 -7.97 -10.62 20.58
CA THR A 2 -8.73 -9.40 20.92
C THR A 2 -9.26 -8.77 19.64
N GLN A 3 -10.59 -8.78 19.48
CA GLN A 3 -11.30 -7.98 18.48
C GLN A 3 -10.88 -6.51 18.66
N GLN A 4 -10.37 -5.88 17.60
CA GLN A 4 -10.08 -4.45 17.61
C GLN A 4 -11.37 -3.69 17.32
N ASP A 5 -11.98 -3.12 18.35
CA ASP A 5 -13.15 -2.25 18.23
C ASP A 5 -12.81 -0.98 17.44
N SER A 6 -13.15 -0.95 16.14
CA SER A 6 -12.94 0.22 15.26
C SER A 6 -13.87 1.40 15.56
N SER A 7 -14.75 1.28 16.55
CA SER A 7 -15.69 2.32 16.99
C SER A 7 -14.99 3.51 17.68
N THR A 8 -13.82 3.29 18.30
CA THR A 8 -13.07 4.33 19.04
C THR A 8 -11.84 4.82 18.28
N PHE A 9 -11.37 6.04 18.59
CA PHE A 9 -10.09 6.54 18.07
C PHE A 9 -8.94 5.59 18.40
N ALA A 10 -8.87 5.10 19.65
CA ALA A 10 -7.86 4.15 20.10
C ALA A 10 -7.90 2.85 19.30
N GLY A 11 -9.08 2.34 18.97
CA GLY A 11 -9.27 1.18 18.12
C GLY A 11 -8.70 1.37 16.71
N ARG A 12 -9.09 2.46 16.04
CA ARG A 12 -8.57 2.81 14.71
C ARG A 12 -7.06 3.07 14.72
N LEU A 13 -6.55 3.66 15.79
CA LEU A 13 -5.11 3.85 15.98
C LEU A 13 -4.37 2.50 16.14
N LYS A 14 -4.97 1.52 16.83
CA LYS A 14 -4.44 0.15 16.91
C LYS A 14 -4.43 -0.52 15.54
N THR A 15 -5.48 -0.31 14.73
CA THR A 15 -5.53 -0.79 13.34
C THR A 15 -4.41 -0.19 12.50
N LEU A 16 -4.19 1.13 12.57
CA LEU A 16 -3.08 1.80 11.86
C LEU A 16 -1.69 1.34 12.33
N LYS A 17 -1.54 1.07 13.63
CA LYS A 17 -0.27 0.54 14.18
C LYS A 17 0.05 -0.84 13.58
N GLY A 18 -0.97 -1.67 13.36
CA GLY A 18 -0.81 -3.05 12.91
C GLY A 18 0.12 -3.84 13.85
N THR A 19 1.05 -4.60 13.26
CA THR A 19 2.04 -5.42 13.97
C THR A 19 3.27 -4.65 14.47
N LYS A 20 3.43 -3.37 14.10
CA LYS A 20 4.60 -2.56 14.50
C LYS A 20 4.69 -2.43 16.01
N SER A 21 5.91 -2.37 16.55
CA SER A 21 6.12 -2.01 17.96
C SER A 21 5.65 -0.58 18.23
N ASN A 22 5.32 -0.26 19.48
CA ASN A 22 4.92 1.09 19.86
C ASN A 22 5.99 2.12 19.50
N VAL A 23 7.27 1.80 19.74
CA VAL A 23 8.40 2.67 19.42
C VAL A 23 8.48 2.94 17.91
N ALA A 24 8.39 1.89 17.08
CA ALA A 24 8.49 2.03 15.62
C ALA A 24 7.36 2.90 15.06
N PHE A 25 6.13 2.68 15.52
CA PHE A 25 4.99 3.47 15.06
C PHE A 25 5.01 4.90 15.58
N ALA A 26 5.36 5.11 16.86
CA ALA A 26 5.49 6.45 17.44
C ALA A 26 6.53 7.29 16.69
N SER A 27 7.67 6.69 16.36
CA SER A 27 8.71 7.30 15.51
C SER A 27 8.17 7.65 14.12
N GLN A 28 7.50 6.71 13.45
CA GLN A 28 6.90 6.94 12.12
C GLN A 28 5.95 8.15 12.11
N VAL A 29 5.09 8.28 13.11
CA VAL A 29 4.08 9.36 13.17
C VAL A 29 4.57 10.62 13.88
N GLY A 30 5.79 10.62 14.43
CA GLY A 30 6.44 11.78 15.04
C GLY A 30 5.88 12.17 16.42
N ILE A 31 5.51 11.19 17.25
CA ILE A 31 5.08 11.42 18.64
C ILE A 31 5.92 10.61 19.62
N SER A 32 5.90 10.96 20.91
CA SER A 32 6.57 10.14 21.93
C SER A 32 5.84 8.81 22.13
N GLU A 33 6.60 7.78 22.49
CA GLU A 33 6.05 6.45 22.74
C GLU A 33 5.06 6.43 23.92
N SER A 34 5.34 7.22 24.96
CA SER A 34 4.42 7.40 26.09
C SER A 34 3.10 8.06 25.66
N LEU A 35 3.15 9.04 24.76
CA LEU A 35 1.93 9.68 24.24
C LEU A 35 1.14 8.71 23.36
N LEU A 36 1.82 7.90 22.55
CA LEU A 36 1.17 6.82 21.79
C LEU A 36 0.49 5.83 22.74
N ARG A 37 1.15 5.35 23.80
CA ARG A 37 0.54 4.43 24.79
C ARG A 37 -0.71 5.04 25.42
N LYS A 38 -0.66 6.32 25.78
CA LYS A 38 -1.80 7.05 26.33
C LYS A 38 -2.99 7.07 25.36
N TYR A 39 -2.74 7.31 24.08
CA TYR A 39 -3.79 7.24 23.04
C TYR A 39 -4.32 5.83 22.82
N LEU A 40 -3.45 4.81 22.78
CA LEU A 40 -3.86 3.41 22.65
C LEU A 40 -4.69 2.90 23.85
N ALA A 41 -4.53 3.55 25.00
CA ALA A 41 -5.32 3.32 26.22
C ALA A 41 -6.65 4.09 26.24
N GLY A 42 -6.97 4.89 25.22
CA GLY A 42 -8.28 5.56 25.09
C GLY A 42 -8.28 7.07 25.31
N SER A 43 -7.14 7.71 25.57
CA SER A 43 -7.11 9.18 25.61
C SER A 43 -7.27 9.77 24.21
N GLU A 44 -8.04 10.86 24.11
CA GLU A 44 -8.23 11.58 22.85
C GLU A 44 -7.06 12.52 22.53
N PRO A 45 -6.59 12.60 21.27
CA PRO A 45 -5.59 13.56 20.83
C PRO A 45 -6.22 14.94 20.62
N SER A 46 -5.37 15.98 20.56
CA SER A 46 -5.79 17.24 19.95
C SER A 46 -5.94 17.07 18.44
N LEU A 47 -6.74 17.94 17.80
CA LEU A 47 -6.91 17.96 16.34
C LEU A 47 -5.56 18.02 15.60
N SER A 48 -4.62 18.83 16.11
CA SER A 48 -3.26 18.94 15.55
C SER A 48 -2.53 17.59 15.58
N LYS A 49 -2.59 16.87 16.70
CA LYS A 49 -1.96 15.55 16.82
C LYS A 49 -2.67 14.48 15.98
N ALA A 50 -4.00 14.51 15.91
CA ALA A 50 -4.76 13.62 15.03
C ALA A 50 -4.40 13.85 13.55
N ASN A 51 -4.34 15.10 13.09
CA ASN A 51 -3.97 15.42 11.71
C ASN A 51 -2.50 15.05 11.40
N GLN A 52 -1.59 15.23 12.36
CA GLN A 52 -0.19 14.80 12.24
C GLN A 52 -0.11 13.28 12.02
N ILE A 53 -0.79 12.49 12.86
CA ILE A 53 -0.84 11.03 12.73
C ILE A 53 -1.45 10.65 11.39
N ALA A 54 -2.59 11.26 11.03
CA ALA A 54 -3.28 11.02 9.78
C ALA A 54 -2.38 11.23 8.56
N TYR A 55 -1.65 12.34 8.54
CA TYR A 55 -0.70 12.66 7.47
C TYR A 55 0.44 11.63 7.38
N LYS A 56 1.10 11.32 8.50
CA LYS A 56 2.27 10.43 8.55
C LYS A 56 1.93 8.95 8.36
N ALA A 57 0.70 8.55 8.68
CA ALA A 57 0.19 7.21 8.45
C ALA A 57 -0.58 7.06 7.12
N ASN A 58 -0.62 8.11 6.29
CA ASN A 58 -1.38 8.18 5.04
C ASN A 58 -2.86 7.77 5.19
N CYS A 59 -3.50 8.18 6.28
CA CYS A 59 -4.90 7.88 6.54
C CYS A 59 -5.76 9.14 6.65
N SER A 60 -7.05 9.01 6.33
CA SER A 60 -8.00 10.11 6.42
C SER A 60 -8.16 10.55 7.87
N LEU A 61 -8.12 11.87 8.09
CA LEU A 61 -8.39 12.43 9.41
C LEU A 61 -9.86 12.18 9.83
N GLU A 62 -10.79 12.25 8.88
CA GLU A 62 -12.21 11.99 9.12
C GLU A 62 -12.41 10.55 9.61
N TRP A 63 -11.82 9.58 8.91
CA TRP A 63 -11.87 8.18 9.32
C TRP A 63 -11.18 7.96 10.66
N LEU A 64 -10.00 8.53 10.87
CA LEU A 64 -9.29 8.36 12.13
C LEU A 64 -10.08 8.94 13.31
N ALA A 65 -10.70 10.11 13.15
CA ALA A 65 -11.45 10.77 14.21
C ALA A 65 -12.84 10.16 14.46
N THR A 66 -13.54 9.75 13.41
CA THR A 66 -14.99 9.41 13.50
C THR A 66 -15.31 7.97 13.11
N GLY A 67 -14.40 7.28 12.41
CA GLY A 67 -14.67 6.01 11.75
C GLY A 67 -15.46 6.11 10.44
N GLN A 68 -15.83 7.33 10.01
CA GLN A 68 -16.57 7.58 8.78
C GLN A 68 -15.64 7.83 7.59
N GLY A 69 -16.14 7.59 6.38
CA GLY A 69 -15.37 7.77 5.16
C GLY A 69 -14.29 6.70 4.94
N TYR A 70 -13.43 6.92 3.95
CA TYR A 70 -12.37 5.97 3.59
C TYR A 70 -11.15 6.09 4.50
N GLN A 71 -10.54 4.95 4.84
CA GLN A 71 -9.34 4.93 5.69
C GLN A 71 -8.16 5.69 5.08
N TYR A 72 -7.97 5.67 3.76
CA TYR A 72 -6.78 6.23 3.11
C TYR A 72 -6.94 7.71 2.79
N ARG A 73 -5.92 8.53 3.10
CA ARG A 73 -5.94 9.98 2.82
C ARG A 73 -5.69 10.27 1.35
N LYS A 74 -4.76 9.52 0.78
CA LYS A 74 -4.45 9.44 -0.63
C LYS A 74 -4.33 7.94 -0.90
N ALA A 75 -4.96 7.45 -1.97
CA ALA A 75 -4.45 6.22 -2.56
C ALA A 75 -2.93 6.42 -2.73
N GLU A 76 -2.09 5.44 -2.39
CA GLU A 76 -0.69 5.54 -2.80
C GLU A 76 -0.67 5.97 -4.26
N VAL A 77 0.17 6.95 -4.60
CA VAL A 77 0.30 7.39 -5.99
C VAL A 77 0.67 6.13 -6.75
N VAL A 78 -0.30 5.59 -7.50
CA VAL A 78 -0.06 4.49 -8.40
C VAL A 78 1.00 5.03 -9.33
N ASP A 79 2.17 4.39 -9.35
CA ASP A 79 3.20 4.71 -10.33
C ASP A 79 2.61 4.38 -11.70
N VAL A 80 1.97 5.39 -12.30
CA VAL A 80 1.17 5.25 -13.52
C VAL A 80 2.08 4.80 -14.67
N ALA A 81 3.34 5.26 -14.67
CA ALA A 81 4.34 4.81 -15.64
C ALA A 81 4.60 3.30 -15.49
N ALA A 82 4.81 2.82 -14.26
CA ALA A 82 5.01 1.39 -14.01
C ALA A 82 3.77 0.55 -14.34
N LEU A 83 2.56 1.02 -14.02
CA LEU A 83 1.32 0.31 -14.33
C LEU A 83 1.05 0.27 -15.83
N SER A 84 1.23 1.40 -16.52
CA SER A 84 1.09 1.48 -17.97
C SER A 84 2.08 0.57 -18.69
N ALA A 85 3.35 0.57 -18.25
CA ALA A 85 4.37 -0.33 -18.79
C ALA A 85 3.99 -1.80 -18.56
N ALA A 86 3.61 -2.17 -17.33
CA ALA A 86 3.20 -3.53 -17.01
C ALA A 86 2.00 -4.00 -17.86
N HIS A 87 1.00 -3.14 -18.06
CA HIS A 87 -0.15 -3.46 -18.91
C HIS A 87 0.27 -3.67 -20.37
N GLN A 88 1.09 -2.78 -20.92
CA GLN A 88 1.57 -2.88 -22.30
C GLN A 88 2.36 -4.18 -22.51
N LEU A 89 3.36 -4.44 -21.67
CA LEU A 89 4.23 -5.61 -21.79
C LEU A 89 3.45 -6.92 -21.74
N ILE A 90 2.51 -7.05 -20.81
CA ILE A 90 1.69 -8.25 -20.69
C ILE A 90 0.70 -8.39 -21.85
N THR A 91 0.14 -7.29 -22.35
CA THR A 91 -0.77 -7.33 -23.51
C THR A 91 -0.03 -7.74 -24.79
N GLU A 92 1.21 -7.31 -24.95
CA GLU A 92 2.07 -7.67 -26.09
C GLU A 92 2.56 -9.13 -26.01
N SER A 93 2.96 -9.59 -24.82
CA SER A 93 3.45 -10.96 -24.60
C SER A 93 2.35 -12.02 -24.61
N PHE A 94 1.18 -11.70 -24.05
CA PHE A 94 0.07 -12.63 -23.94
C PHE A 94 -1.03 -12.14 -24.87
N ALA A 95 -1.03 -12.64 -26.11
CA ALA A 95 -2.08 -12.39 -27.09
C ALA A 95 -3.44 -12.56 -26.41
N THR A 96 -4.11 -11.44 -26.10
CA THR A 96 -5.39 -11.46 -25.42
C THR A 96 -6.41 -11.93 -26.43
N GLU A 97 -6.70 -13.23 -26.43
CA GLU A 97 -7.81 -13.77 -27.20
C GLU A 97 -9.09 -13.10 -26.67
N GLN A 98 -9.71 -12.29 -27.54
CA GLN A 98 -11.07 -11.77 -27.40
C GLN A 98 -11.33 -10.69 -26.34
N GLY A 99 -10.36 -9.79 -26.07
CA GLY A 99 -10.64 -8.49 -25.45
C GLY A 99 -11.16 -8.50 -24.00
N GLU A 100 -11.36 -9.67 -23.40
CA GLU A 100 -11.59 -9.83 -21.97
C GLU A 100 -10.25 -10.09 -21.26
N MET A 101 -9.92 -9.20 -20.33
CA MET A 101 -8.77 -9.37 -19.45
C MET A 101 -9.06 -10.54 -18.50
N SER A 102 -8.55 -11.73 -18.83
CA SER A 102 -8.67 -12.88 -17.94
C SER A 102 -8.05 -12.58 -16.57
N LEU A 103 -8.54 -13.25 -15.51
CA LEU A 103 -7.97 -13.09 -14.16
C LEU A 103 -6.48 -13.48 -14.12
N ASP A 104 -6.04 -14.39 -14.99
CA ASP A 104 -4.65 -14.77 -15.14
C ASP A 104 -3.81 -13.61 -15.71
N THR A 105 -4.30 -12.99 -16.79
CA THR A 105 -3.66 -11.81 -17.38
C THR A 105 -3.58 -10.66 -16.37
N LEU A 106 -4.65 -10.42 -15.61
CA LEU A 106 -4.66 -9.38 -14.58
C LEU A 106 -3.62 -9.65 -13.47
N LYS A 107 -3.47 -10.91 -13.03
CA LYS A 107 -2.43 -11.29 -12.06
C LYS A 107 -1.04 -11.01 -12.60
N LYS A 108 -0.79 -11.33 -13.87
CA LYS A 108 0.49 -11.07 -14.55
C LYS A 108 0.79 -9.57 -14.64
N VAL A 109 -0.19 -8.73 -14.97
CA VAL A 109 -0.05 -7.27 -14.95
C VAL A 109 0.32 -6.77 -13.55
N VAL A 110 -0.37 -7.25 -12.51
CA VAL A 110 -0.09 -6.85 -11.12
C VAL A 110 1.30 -7.30 -10.67
N ALA A 111 1.72 -8.52 -11.02
CA ALA A 111 3.05 -9.03 -10.71
C ALA A 111 4.15 -8.22 -11.39
N CYS A 112 4.00 -7.93 -12.70
CA CYS A 112 4.94 -7.10 -13.45
C CYS A 112 5.01 -5.66 -12.90
N TYR A 113 3.86 -5.07 -12.54
CA TYR A 113 3.81 -3.77 -11.87
C TYR A 113 4.58 -3.77 -10.53
N GLN A 114 4.40 -4.80 -9.70
CA GLN A 114 5.10 -4.93 -8.42
C GLN A 114 6.62 -5.08 -8.62
N PHE A 115 7.04 -5.82 -9.66
CA PHE A 115 8.45 -5.96 -10.04
C PHE A 115 9.03 -4.60 -10.44
N LEU A 116 8.40 -3.88 -11.38
CA LEU A 116 8.84 -2.56 -11.86
C LEU A 116 8.90 -1.52 -10.74
N ARG A 117 7.99 -1.59 -9.76
CA ARG A 117 8.01 -0.71 -8.59
C ARG A 117 9.14 -1.03 -7.62
N SER A 118 9.51 -2.30 -7.48
CA SER A 118 10.52 -2.77 -6.53
C SER A 118 11.95 -2.68 -7.09
N TYR A 119 12.12 -2.82 -8.40
CA TYR A 119 13.42 -2.95 -9.07
C TYR A 119 13.62 -1.85 -10.12
N LYS A 120 13.84 -0.62 -9.64
CA LYS A 120 14.19 0.53 -10.49
C LYS A 120 15.70 0.59 -10.75
N LYS A 121 16.08 1.15 -11.90
CA LYS A 121 17.48 1.49 -12.20
C LYS A 121 18.01 2.52 -11.18
N LYS A 122 19.33 2.61 -11.02
CA LYS A 122 19.98 3.52 -10.05
C LYS A 122 19.68 5.01 -10.29
N ASP A 123 19.26 5.34 -11.50
CA ASP A 123 18.82 6.67 -11.95
C ASP A 123 17.33 6.95 -11.63
N GLY A 124 16.61 5.99 -11.05
CA GLY A 124 15.20 6.11 -10.69
C GLY A 124 14.22 5.77 -11.82
N TYR A 125 14.71 5.43 -13.02
CA TYR A 125 13.88 5.00 -14.14
C TYR A 125 13.49 3.52 -14.04
N LEU A 126 12.43 3.15 -14.76
CA LEU A 126 11.95 1.77 -14.82
C LEU A 126 12.94 0.88 -15.57
N ASP A 127 13.21 -0.30 -15.02
CA ASP A 127 14.03 -1.30 -15.69
C ASP A 127 13.18 -2.20 -16.58
N ILE A 128 12.82 -1.69 -17.76
CA ILE A 128 11.98 -2.40 -18.73
C ILE A 128 12.67 -3.67 -19.22
N ASP A 129 14.00 -3.63 -19.40
CA ASP A 129 14.79 -4.76 -19.86
C ASP A 129 14.71 -5.92 -18.84
N ALA A 130 14.89 -5.61 -17.55
CA ALA A 130 14.74 -6.60 -16.48
C ALA A 130 13.30 -7.12 -16.37
N ALA A 131 12.29 -6.26 -16.59
CA ALA A 131 10.89 -6.66 -16.57
C ALA A 131 10.53 -7.61 -17.72
N HIS A 132 11.09 -7.42 -18.92
CA HIS A 132 10.94 -8.38 -20.01
C HIS A 132 11.50 -9.75 -19.65
N GLN A 133 12.71 -9.79 -19.05
CA GLN A 133 13.30 -11.06 -18.62
C GLN A 133 12.45 -11.75 -17.55
N PHE A 134 11.88 -10.98 -16.63
CA PHE A 134 10.94 -11.49 -15.64
C PHE A 134 9.68 -12.10 -16.29
N ILE A 135 9.10 -11.44 -17.31
CA ILE A 135 7.94 -11.96 -18.04
C ILE A 135 8.27 -13.26 -18.77
N LEU A 136 9.39 -13.32 -19.48
CA LEU A 136 9.84 -14.54 -20.19
C LEU A 136 10.03 -15.72 -19.22
N HIS A 137 10.53 -15.45 -18.01
CA HIS A 137 10.62 -16.47 -16.98
C HIS A 137 9.23 -16.95 -16.53
N MET A 138 8.28 -16.03 -16.30
CA MET A 138 6.90 -16.39 -15.97
C MET A 138 6.22 -17.23 -17.08
N GLU A 139 6.53 -16.98 -18.36
CA GLU A 139 6.04 -17.79 -19.48
C GLU A 139 6.58 -19.22 -19.43
N SER A 140 7.86 -19.39 -19.09
CA SER A 140 8.52 -20.71 -19.02
C SER A 140 7.97 -21.62 -17.91
N GLU A 141 7.55 -21.03 -16.78
CA GLU A 141 6.99 -21.77 -15.65
C GLU A 141 5.52 -22.19 -15.86
N CYS A 142 4.79 -21.50 -16.73
CA CYS A 142 3.40 -21.87 -17.09
C CYS A 142 3.31 -22.96 -18.17
N ASN A 143 4.38 -23.16 -18.96
CA ASN A 143 4.43 -24.17 -20.04
C ASN A 143 5.11 -25.49 -19.62
N SER A 144 5.42 -25.67 -18.33
CA SER A 144 6.02 -26.89 -17.75
C SER A 144 5.02 -27.59 -16.83
#